data_AF-A0A2E2ES30-F1
#
_entry.id   AF-A0A2E2ES30-F1
#
_cell.length_a   1.000
_cell.length_b   1.000
_cell.length_c   1.000
_cell.angle_alpha   90.00
_cell.angle_beta   90.00
_cell.angle_gamma   90.00
#
_symmetry.space_group_name_H-M   'P 1'
#
loop_
_entity.id
_entity.type
_entity.pdbx_description
1 polymer ?
#
loop_
_entity_poly.entity_id
_entity_poly.type
_entity_poly.pdbx_seq_one_letter_code
_entity_poly.pdbx_strand_id
1 'polypeptide(L)'
;MAFLSKENKQSILIYSESSNVGKACETLIASMDTPIRCIDIDSETLSDMIWLEITTMMNVDLGGLLNPEVSPALQHLGTEHNTVGDWLRLINQKPYILQYPIAIDGTVVKQIKSEEEVLQFYNGLLGTARTKINKKAV
;
A
#
# COMPACT_ATOMS: atom_id res chain seq x y z
N MET A 1 -12.75 11.62 -11.85
CA MET A 1 -12.96 11.31 -10.42
C MET A 1 -11.65 10.78 -9.90
N ALA A 2 -11.00 11.49 -8.97
CA ALA A 2 -9.75 11.01 -8.36
C ALA A 2 -10.11 10.00 -7.27
N PHE A 3 -9.66 8.75 -7.42
CA PHE A 3 -9.84 7.71 -6.40
C PHE A 3 -9.13 8.13 -5.10
N LEU A 4 -7.97 8.77 -5.22
CA LEU A 4 -7.25 9.43 -4.13
C LEU A 4 -7.66 10.90 -4.05
N SER A 5 -8.90 11.16 -3.61
CA SER A 5 -9.37 12.54 -3.40
C SER A 5 -8.65 13.17 -2.20
N LYS A 6 -7.69 14.07 -2.47
CA LYS A 6 -6.87 14.81 -1.50
C LYS A 6 -7.64 15.52 -0.38
N GLU A 7 -8.94 15.75 -0.57
CA GLU A 7 -9.77 16.57 0.31
C GLU A 7 -10.29 15.81 1.55
N ASN A 8 -10.34 14.49 1.49
CA ASN A 8 -10.63 13.65 2.66
C ASN A 8 -9.39 12.81 2.95
N LYS A 9 -8.80 13.00 4.14
CA LYS A 9 -7.70 12.17 4.67
C LYS A 9 -8.18 10.72 4.81
N GLN A 10 -8.20 9.99 3.70
CA GLN A 10 -8.56 8.60 3.66
C GLN A 10 -7.27 7.80 3.84
N SER A 11 -7.17 7.14 4.99
CA SER A 11 -6.15 6.14 5.24
C SER A 11 -6.57 4.86 4.51
N ILE A 12 -5.76 4.36 3.59
CA ILE A 12 -6.07 3.21 2.73
C ILE A 12 -4.90 2.23 2.78
N LEU A 13 -5.18 0.95 3.06
CA LEU A 13 -4.22 -0.14 2.87
C LEU A 13 -4.64 -0.96 1.65
N ILE A 14 -3.80 -0.99 0.63
CA ILE A 14 -3.93 -1.91 -0.51
C ILE A 14 -3.04 -3.12 -0.22
N TYR A 15 -3.61 -4.31 -0.21
CA TYR A 15 -2.91 -5.56 0.08
C TYR A 15 -3.46 -6.69 -0.79
N SER A 16 -2.71 -7.78 -0.85
CA SER A 16 -3.14 -9.04 -1.44
C SER A 16 -3.35 -10.03 -0.30
N GLU A 17 -4.55 -10.63 -0.17
CA GLU A 17 -4.79 -11.71 0.81
C GLU A 17 -3.87 -12.91 0.55
N SER A 18 -3.46 -13.11 -0.71
CA SER A 18 -2.49 -14.13 -1.10
C SER A 18 -1.07 -13.89 -0.55
N SER A 19 -0.78 -12.70 -0.01
CA SER A 19 0.49 -12.39 0.67
C SER A 19 0.39 -12.58 2.18
N ASN A 20 1.31 -13.34 2.76
CA ASN A 20 1.44 -13.51 4.21
C ASN A 20 1.57 -12.16 4.94
N VAL A 21 2.31 -11.20 4.35
CA VAL A 21 2.49 -9.87 4.92
C VAL A 21 1.18 -9.07 4.83
N GLY A 22 0.46 -9.18 3.71
CA GLY A 22 -0.83 -8.52 3.50
C GLY A 22 -1.87 -8.93 4.53
N LYS A 23 -2.03 -10.24 4.75
CA LYS A 23 -2.98 -10.80 5.71
C LYS A 23 -2.68 -10.41 7.17
N ALA A 24 -1.39 -10.38 7.52
CA ALA A 24 -0.96 -9.93 8.84
C ALA A 24 -1.28 -8.43 9.05
N CYS A 25 -0.97 -7.60 8.06
CA CYS A 25 -1.27 -6.16 8.07
C CYS A 25 -2.77 -5.86 8.16
N GLU A 26 -3.61 -6.62 7.44
CA GLU A 26 -5.07 -6.49 7.52
C GLU A 26 -5.58 -6.80 8.93
N THR A 27 -5.14 -7.91 9.52
CA THR A 27 -5.54 -8.32 10.88
C THR A 27 -5.16 -7.26 11.91
N LEU A 28 -3.96 -6.69 11.76
CA LEU A 28 -3.51 -5.58 12.60
C LEU A 28 -4.41 -4.36 12.44
N ILE A 29 -4.72 -3.93 11.22
CA ILE A 29 -5.61 -2.78 10.97
C ILE A 29 -7.01 -3.02 11.52
N ALA A 30 -7.55 -4.23 11.39
CA ALA A 30 -8.85 -4.58 11.95
C ALA A 30 -8.89 -4.45 13.49
N SER A 31 -7.73 -4.54 14.16
CA SER A 31 -7.60 -4.30 15.60
C SER A 31 -7.42 -2.82 15.97
N MET A 32 -7.20 -1.93 15.00
CA MET A 32 -7.02 -0.49 15.22
C MET A 32 -8.36 0.24 15.28
N ASP A 33 -8.49 1.22 16.18
CA ASP A 33 -9.66 2.11 16.31
C ASP A 33 -9.70 3.22 15.22
N THR A 34 -8.83 3.13 14.22
CA THR A 34 -8.70 4.15 13.16
C THR A 34 -9.43 3.68 11.92
N PRO A 35 -10.26 4.53 11.28
CA PRO A 35 -10.97 4.16 10.06
C PRO A 35 -10.00 4.10 8.88
N ILE A 36 -9.35 2.94 8.72
CA ILE A 36 -8.47 2.64 7.58
C ILE A 36 -9.24 1.75 6.61
N ARG A 37 -9.30 2.14 5.34
CA ARG A 37 -9.94 1.36 4.28
C ARG A 37 -8.97 0.29 3.79
N CYS A 38 -9.26 -0.97 4.09
CA CYS A 38 -8.55 -2.10 3.51
C CYS A 38 -9.12 -2.40 2.10
N ILE A 39 -8.24 -2.55 1.12
CA ILE A 39 -8.56 -2.97 -0.26
C ILE A 39 -7.75 -4.22 -0.55
N ASP A 40 -8.44 -5.34 -0.66
CA ASP A 40 -7.85 -6.59 -1.11
C ASP A 40 -7.87 -6.65 -2.64
N ILE A 41 -6.69 -6.72 -3.26
CA ILE A 41 -6.57 -6.82 -4.72
C ILE A 41 -6.82 -8.23 -5.27
N ASP A 42 -6.90 -9.25 -4.39
CA ASP A 42 -7.36 -10.58 -4.78
C ASP A 42 -8.88 -10.60 -5.00
N SER A 43 -9.62 -9.83 -4.19
CA SER A 43 -11.09 -9.73 -4.25
C SER A 43 -11.60 -8.57 -5.13
N GLU A 44 -10.89 -7.44 -5.18
CA GLU A 44 -11.28 -6.24 -5.91
C GLU A 44 -10.21 -5.81 -6.93
N THR A 45 -10.61 -5.60 -8.19
CA THR A 45 -9.70 -5.06 -9.21
C THR A 45 -9.59 -3.55 -9.11
N LEU A 46 -8.36 -3.04 -8.97
CA LEU A 46 -8.08 -1.61 -9.04
C LEU A 46 -7.96 -1.14 -10.49
N SER A 47 -8.47 0.06 -10.76
CA SER A 47 -8.30 0.70 -12.07
C SER A 47 -6.82 1.05 -12.33
N ASP A 48 -6.40 0.91 -13.58
CA ASP A 48 -5.08 1.32 -14.09
C ASP A 48 -4.68 2.75 -13.66
N MET A 49 -5.65 3.66 -13.59
CA MET A 49 -5.41 5.04 -13.16
C MET A 49 -4.95 5.12 -11.69
N ILE A 50 -5.44 4.23 -10.83
CA ILE A 50 -5.08 4.19 -9.40
C ILE A 50 -3.62 3.77 -9.25
N TRP A 51 -3.20 2.74 -9.98
CA TRP A 51 -1.82 2.29 -10.00
C TRP A 51 -0.87 3.39 -10.47
N LEU A 52 -1.25 4.13 -11.52
CA LEU A 52 -0.49 5.27 -12.02
C LEU A 52 -0.41 6.43 -11.01
N GLU A 53 -1.49 6.72 -10.30
CA GLU A 53 -1.48 7.72 -9.24
C GLU A 53 -0.52 7.32 -8.11
N ILE A 54 -0.55 6.06 -7.67
CA ILE A 54 0.32 5.50 -6.62
C ILE A 54 1.80 5.62 -6.99
N THR A 55 2.17 5.14 -8.19
CA THR A 55 3.56 5.18 -8.66
C THR A 55 4.07 6.61 -8.81
N THR A 56 3.22 7.51 -9.29
CA THR A 56 3.52 8.96 -9.37
C THR A 56 3.76 9.55 -7.98
N MET A 57 2.93 9.21 -6.99
CA MET A 57 3.09 9.71 -5.61
C MET A 57 4.34 9.16 -4.91
N MET A 58 4.71 7.91 -5.21
CA MET A 58 5.93 7.29 -4.70
C MET A 58 7.19 7.70 -5.47
N ASN A 59 7.05 8.32 -6.66
CA ASN A 59 8.13 8.61 -7.59
C ASN A 59 8.95 7.35 -7.95
N VAL A 60 8.25 6.24 -8.22
CA VAL A 60 8.81 4.95 -8.64
C VAL A 60 8.09 4.44 -9.88
N ASP A 61 8.72 3.56 -10.65
CA ASP A 61 8.06 2.85 -11.74
C ASP A 61 7.18 1.70 -11.22
N LEU A 62 6.16 1.32 -11.99
CA LEU A 62 5.25 0.23 -11.61
C LEU A 62 5.98 -1.11 -11.42
N GLY A 63 7.00 -1.40 -12.24
CA GLY A 63 7.86 -2.57 -12.04
C GLY A 63 8.65 -2.53 -10.71
N GLY A 64 9.06 -1.34 -10.28
CA GLY A 64 9.73 -1.15 -8.98
C GLY A 64 8.79 -1.38 -7.79
N LEU A 65 7.51 -1.04 -7.95
CA LEU A 65 6.46 -1.33 -6.96
C LEU A 65 6.26 -2.84 -6.79
N LEU A 66 6.28 -3.60 -7.89
CA LEU A 66 6.01 -5.04 -7.86
C LEU A 66 7.26 -5.89 -7.54
N ASN A 67 8.42 -5.23 -7.44
CA ASN A 67 9.74 -5.77 -7.13
C ASN A 67 9.99 -7.22 -7.62
N PRO A 68 10.39 -7.41 -8.89
CA PRO A 68 10.63 -8.73 -9.48
C PRO A 68 11.72 -9.54 -8.79
N GLU A 69 12.67 -8.91 -8.09
CA GLU A 69 13.78 -9.62 -7.46
C GLU A 69 13.35 -10.48 -6.28
N VAL A 70 12.35 -10.03 -5.53
CA VAL A 70 11.84 -10.76 -4.35
C VAL A 70 10.72 -11.72 -4.69
N SER A 71 10.10 -11.65 -5.88
CA SER A 71 8.97 -12.51 -6.25
C SER A 71 9.42 -13.68 -7.12
N PRO A 72 9.46 -14.92 -6.59
CA PRO A 72 9.74 -16.12 -7.39
C PRO A 72 8.79 -16.23 -8.59
N ALA A 73 7.58 -15.67 -8.45
CA ALA A 73 6.59 -15.59 -9.51
C ALA A 73 7.05 -14.76 -10.71
N LEU A 74 7.79 -13.67 -10.46
CA LEU A 74 8.30 -12.75 -11.49
C LEU A 74 9.59 -13.27 -12.14
N GLN A 75 10.34 -14.15 -11.47
CA GLN A 75 11.53 -14.80 -12.05
C GLN A 75 11.20 -15.67 -13.28
N HIS A 76 9.98 -16.23 -13.34
CA HIS A 76 9.51 -17.03 -14.49
C HIS A 76 8.84 -16.22 -15.59
N LEU A 77 8.55 -14.94 -15.35
CA LEU A 77 7.79 -14.10 -16.30
C LEU A 77 8.67 -13.47 -17.38
N GLY A 78 9.99 -13.70 -17.34
CA GLY A 78 10.93 -13.18 -18.34
C GLY A 78 11.07 -11.66 -18.23
N THR A 79 12.27 -11.17 -18.51
CA THR A 79 12.61 -9.74 -18.55
C THR A 79 11.94 -8.97 -19.72
N GLU A 80 10.86 -9.51 -20.28
CA GLU A 80 10.20 -9.04 -21.50
C GLU A 80 9.02 -8.10 -21.20
N HIS A 81 8.50 -8.11 -19.97
CA HIS A 81 7.43 -7.21 -19.51
C HIS A 81 8.01 -5.89 -18.98
N ASN A 82 8.36 -4.97 -19.90
CA ASN A 82 8.97 -3.68 -19.54
C ASN A 82 8.01 -2.49 -19.65
N THR A 83 6.75 -2.71 -20.05
CA THR A 83 5.78 -1.63 -20.19
C THR A 83 4.83 -1.54 -19.00
N VAL A 84 4.33 -0.33 -18.73
CA VAL A 84 3.28 -0.09 -17.73
C VAL A 84 2.06 -0.98 -17.97
N GLY A 85 1.65 -1.16 -19.22
CA GLY A 85 0.49 -1.99 -19.58
C GLY A 85 0.70 -3.47 -19.25
N ASP A 86 1.92 -3.98 -19.39
CA ASP A 86 2.25 -5.36 -19.02
C ASP A 86 2.13 -5.57 -17.51
N TRP A 87 2.68 -4.66 -16.71
CA TRP A 87 2.60 -4.72 -15.25
C TRP A 87 1.16 -4.62 -14.74
N LEU A 88 0.36 -3.74 -15.31
CA LEU A 88 -1.07 -3.59 -14.98
C LEU A 88 -1.86 -4.86 -15.29
N ARG A 89 -1.64 -5.43 -16.48
CA ARG A 89 -2.26 -6.69 -16.86
C ARG A 89 -1.82 -7.82 -15.93
N LEU A 90 -0.55 -7.83 -15.54
CA LEU A 90 0.01 -8.85 -14.68
C LEU A 90 -0.58 -8.80 -13.26
N ILE A 91 -0.65 -7.63 -12.63
CA ILE A 91 -1.24 -7.51 -11.28
C ILE A 91 -2.73 -7.87 -11.26
N ASN A 92 -3.46 -7.52 -12.32
CA ASN A 92 -4.88 -7.87 -12.44
C ASN A 92 -5.10 -9.38 -12.64
N GLN A 93 -4.17 -10.07 -13.31
CA GLN A 93 -4.24 -11.53 -13.49
C GLN A 93 -3.65 -12.30 -12.30
N LYS A 94 -2.68 -11.71 -11.61
CA LYS A 94 -1.84 -12.34 -10.60
C LYS A 94 -1.61 -11.36 -9.44
N PRO A 95 -2.62 -11.06 -8.62
CA PRO A 95 -2.52 -10.08 -7.52
C PRO A 95 -1.41 -10.44 -6.51
N TYR A 96 -1.14 -11.73 -6.32
CA TYR A 96 -0.07 -12.25 -5.46
C TYR A 96 1.35 -11.77 -5.80
N ILE A 97 1.57 -11.14 -6.96
CA ILE A 97 2.86 -10.50 -7.28
C ILE A 97 3.13 -9.27 -6.41
N LEU A 98 2.09 -8.64 -5.86
CA LEU A 98 2.22 -7.56 -4.87
C LEU A 98 2.52 -8.17 -3.50
N GLN A 99 3.80 -8.39 -3.21
CA GLN A 99 4.19 -8.97 -1.92
C GLN A 99 4.04 -8.01 -0.75
N TYR A 100 4.35 -6.74 -0.97
CA TYR A 100 4.34 -5.72 0.08
C TYR A 100 3.10 -4.84 -0.06
N PRO A 101 2.26 -4.76 0.99
CA PRO A 101 1.12 -3.87 1.01
C PRO A 101 1.52 -2.41 0.79
N ILE A 102 0.61 -1.64 0.22
CA ILE A 102 0.78 -0.21 -0.03
C ILE A 102 -0.13 0.53 0.93
N ALA A 103 0.46 1.26 1.86
CA ALA A 103 -0.26 2.16 2.75
C ALA A 103 -0.30 3.56 2.15
N ILE A 104 -1.48 4.16 2.19
CA ILE A 104 -1.77 5.51 1.70
C ILE A 104 -2.43 6.28 2.84
N ASP A 105 -1.92 7.47 3.13
CA ASP A 105 -2.57 8.42 4.04
C ASP A 105 -2.54 9.81 3.42
N GLY A 106 -3.69 10.22 2.86
CA GLY A 106 -3.82 11.49 2.15
C GLY A 106 -2.88 11.60 0.95
N THR A 107 -1.76 12.32 1.12
CA THR A 107 -0.75 12.52 0.07
C THR A 107 0.51 11.67 0.25
N VAL A 108 0.59 10.87 1.31
CA VAL A 108 1.75 10.04 1.62
C VAL A 108 1.44 8.61 1.19
N VAL A 109 2.36 8.00 0.44
CA VAL A 109 2.27 6.61 0.02
C VAL A 109 3.55 5.89 0.41
N LYS A 110 3.43 4.70 1.00
CA LYS A 110 4.57 3.88 1.41
C LYS A 110 4.28 2.40 1.21
N GLN A 111 5.27 1.65 0.73
CA GLN A 111 5.25 0.20 0.82
C GLN A 111 5.61 -0.25 2.24
N ILE A 112 4.80 -1.16 2.75
CA ILE A 112 4.92 -1.72 4.09
C ILE A 112 5.52 -3.11 3.96
N LYS A 113 6.66 -3.34 4.62
CA LYS A 113 7.34 -4.64 4.61
C LYS A 113 7.04 -5.50 5.84
N SER A 114 6.48 -4.91 6.88
CA SER A 114 6.10 -5.61 8.12
C SER A 114 4.94 -4.92 8.85
N GLU A 115 4.33 -5.64 9.78
CA GLU A 115 3.25 -5.12 10.64
C GLU A 115 3.71 -3.90 11.46
N GLU A 116 4.96 -3.87 11.93
CA GLU A 116 5.47 -2.71 12.68
C GLU A 116 5.50 -1.45 11.81
N GLU A 117 5.78 -1.57 10.52
CA GLU A 117 5.75 -0.44 9.60
C GLU A 117 4.34 0.11 9.40
N VAL A 118 3.31 -0.74 9.44
CA VAL A 118 1.89 -0.30 9.41
C VAL A 118 1.60 0.58 10.62
N LEU A 119 1.96 0.10 11.81
CA LEU A 119 1.78 0.85 13.05
C LEU A 119 2.54 2.17 13.00
N GLN A 120 3.80 2.17 12.56
CA GLN A 120 4.57 3.40 12.46
C GLN A 120 4.00 4.37 11.43
N PHE A 121 3.48 3.88 10.31
CA PHE A 121 2.90 4.71 9.27
C PHE A 121 1.63 5.41 9.79
N TYR A 122 0.64 4.65 10.26
CA TYR A 122 -0.63 5.22 10.70
C TYR A 122 -0.55 5.87 12.08
N ASN A 123 0.16 5.29 13.05
CA ASN A 123 0.30 5.86 14.40
C ASN A 123 1.38 6.93 14.50
N GLY A 124 2.47 6.85 13.72
CA GLY A 124 3.54 7.85 13.70
C GLY A 124 3.09 9.17 13.07
N LEU A 125 2.21 9.13 12.07
CA LEU A 125 1.53 10.32 11.55
C LEU A 125 0.60 10.94 12.62
N LEU A 126 -0.13 10.12 13.38
CA LEU A 126 -0.95 10.56 14.52
C LEU A 126 -0.12 11.08 15.71
N GLY A 127 1.14 10.63 15.85
CA GLY A 127 2.08 11.04 16.89
C GLY A 127 2.62 12.46 16.75
N THR A 128 2.59 13.04 15.55
CA THR A 128 2.96 14.46 15.34
C THR A 128 1.86 15.44 15.77
N ALA A 129 0.61 14.97 15.94
CA ALA A 129 -0.50 15.78 16.40
C ALA A 129 -0.79 15.66 17.92
N ARG A 130 -0.11 14.77 18.66
CA ARG A 130 -0.36 14.55 20.10
C ARG A 130 0.81 14.85 21.03
N THR A 131 1.85 15.54 20.59
CA THR A 131 2.87 16.10 21.51
C THR A 131 2.64 17.58 21.78
N LYS A 132 1.45 17.90 22.31
CA LYS A 132 1.21 19.07 23.18
C LYS A 132 0.44 18.65 24.42
N ILE A 133 0.79 17.50 25.02
CA ILE A 133 0.40 17.19 26.40
C ILE A 133 1.46 17.78 27.33
N ASN A 134 1.24 19.05 27.63
CA ASN A 134 1.27 19.58 28.98
C ASN A 134 2.39 19.06 29.92
N LYS A 135 3.60 19.65 29.83
CA LYS A 135 4.45 19.78 31.01
C LYS A 135 3.92 20.96 31.85
N LYS A 136 2.89 20.69 32.65
CA LYS A 136 2.55 21.47 33.84
C LYS A 136 2.41 20.49 35.01
N ALA A 137 3.45 20.43 35.81
CA ALA A 137 3.61 19.84 37.16
C ALA A 137 5.12 19.54 37.28
N VAL A 138 5.88 20.04 38.25
CA VAL A 138 5.62 20.69 39.54
C VAL A 138 6.78 21.66 39.78
#